data_AF-A0A5M9NWE8-F1
#
_entry.id   AF-A0A5M9NWE8-F1
#
_cell.length_a   1.000
_cell.length_b   1.000
_cell.length_c   1.000
_cell.angle_alpha   90.00
_cell.angle_beta   90.00
_cell.angle_gamma   90.00
#
_symmetry.space_group_name_H-M   'P 1'
#
loop_
_entity.id
_entity.type
_entity.pdbx_description
1 polymer ?
#
loop_
_entity_poly.entity_id
_entity_poly.type
_entity_poly.pdbx_seq_one_letter_code
_entity_poly.pdbx_strand_id
1 'polypeptide(L)'
;MSFTTKCANLKCNFMSKFALTTIIGLSSSTVLADCKFGAETIPLGEQLTIRDERLVEQSYEYYLNQGHTKEKSMQMAMSSDWTVVTVECTRQFAMNPEFSPETAEHPGSQFVYIGDVLVAGEFQREFLPTVMGLSLNDEETSHVQ
;
A
#
# COMPACT_ATOMS: atom_id res chain seq x y z
N MET A 1 34.33 6.27 64.94
CA MET A 1 34.82 7.67 64.89
C MET A 1 34.50 8.21 63.51
N SER A 2 33.84 9.36 63.46
CA SER A 2 33.39 10.06 62.25
C SER A 2 34.59 10.55 61.44
N PHE A 3 34.58 10.33 60.12
CA PHE A 3 35.36 11.17 59.21
C PHE A 3 34.46 11.69 58.08
N THR A 4 34.31 13.00 58.18
CA THR A 4 33.54 13.95 57.40
C THR A 4 33.95 14.03 55.94
N THR A 5 32.95 14.07 55.06
CA THR A 5 33.00 14.55 53.69
C THR A 5 33.62 15.95 53.62
N LYS A 6 34.65 16.14 52.79
CA LYS A 6 35.06 17.47 52.31
C LYS A 6 34.75 17.59 50.83
N CYS A 7 33.87 18.53 50.51
CA CYS A 7 33.61 18.98 49.15
C CYS A 7 34.88 19.63 48.58
N ALA A 8 35.44 19.05 47.52
CA ALA A 8 36.39 19.75 46.67
C ALA A 8 35.59 20.53 45.62
N ASN A 9 35.56 21.86 45.82
CA ASN A 9 35.17 22.85 44.83
C ASN A 9 36.01 22.68 43.56
N LEU A 10 35.48 22.04 42.52
CA LEU A 10 35.92 22.31 41.16
C LEU A 10 34.93 23.27 40.51
N LYS A 11 35.33 24.54 40.53
CA LYS A 11 34.77 25.60 39.72
C LYS A 11 34.65 25.12 38.27
N CYS A 12 33.43 25.15 37.73
CA CYS A 12 33.19 25.22 36.30
C CYS A 12 34.09 26.30 35.70
N ASN A 13 35.01 25.91 34.82
CA ASN A 13 35.52 26.82 33.81
C ASN A 13 34.90 26.43 32.48
N PHE A 14 34.19 27.39 31.92
CA PHE A 14 33.61 27.39 30.60
C PHE A 14 34.68 27.09 29.53
N MET A 15 34.21 26.54 28.41
CA MET A 15 34.93 26.33 27.14
C MET A 15 35.65 24.97 26.99
N SER A 16 34.86 23.95 26.69
CA SER A 16 35.21 23.00 25.63
C SER A 16 33.93 22.62 24.86
N LYS A 17 33.34 23.62 24.20
CA LYS A 17 32.48 23.36 23.04
C LYS A 17 33.43 23.03 21.90
N PHE A 18 33.21 21.90 21.23
CA PHE A 18 33.90 21.34 20.04
C PHE A 18 34.61 20.00 20.27
N ALA A 19 33.80 18.96 20.36
CA ALA A 19 34.02 17.59 19.88
C ALA A 19 32.75 16.83 20.31
N LEU A 20 31.87 16.34 19.46
CA LEU A 20 32.11 15.39 18.40
C LEU A 20 30.87 15.45 17.47
N THR A 21 31.00 16.12 16.34
CA THR A 21 30.02 16.03 15.25
C THR A 21 30.15 14.67 14.57
N THR A 22 29.01 14.16 14.12
CA THR A 22 28.82 13.12 13.09
C THR A 22 29.18 11.69 13.48
N ILE A 23 28.19 10.96 13.99
CA ILE A 23 27.99 9.56 13.59
C ILE A 23 26.76 9.54 12.68
N ILE A 24 27.06 9.13 11.46
CA ILE A 24 26.18 8.95 10.32
C ILE A 24 25.14 7.90 10.70
N GLY A 25 23.94 8.35 11.07
CA GLY A 25 22.74 7.55 10.96
C GLY A 25 22.28 7.61 9.50
N LEU A 26 23.00 6.95 8.59
CA LEU A 26 22.36 6.41 7.39
C LEU A 26 21.38 5.38 7.92
N SER A 27 20.21 5.82 8.37
CA SER A 27 19.03 4.99 8.23
C SER A 27 18.95 4.79 6.73
N SER A 28 19.49 3.66 6.26
CA SER A 28 18.94 2.99 5.11
C SER A 28 17.45 2.89 5.42
N SER A 29 16.68 3.90 5.00
CA SER A 29 15.34 3.66 4.55
C SER A 29 15.55 2.66 3.42
N THR A 30 15.57 1.38 3.79
CA THR A 30 14.97 0.36 2.96
C THR A 30 13.67 1.00 2.52
N VAL A 31 13.63 1.45 1.27
CA VAL A 31 12.39 1.82 0.62
C VAL A 31 11.62 0.51 0.68
N LEU A 32 10.87 0.32 1.77
CA LEU A 32 9.77 -0.62 1.80
C LEU A 32 8.92 -0.10 0.65
N ALA A 33 8.93 -0.92 -0.38
CA ALA A 33 8.39 -0.55 -1.64
C ALA A 33 6.87 -0.54 -1.40
N ASP A 34 6.35 0.68 -1.30
CA ASP A 34 5.00 0.98 -0.86
C ASP A 34 4.24 1.53 -2.05
N CYS A 35 2.96 1.17 -2.15
CA CYS A 35 2.10 1.70 -3.19
C CYS A 35 1.71 3.15 -2.87
N LYS A 36 1.52 3.97 -3.92
CA LYS A 36 1.01 5.34 -3.78
C LYS A 36 -0.43 5.42 -4.27
N PHE A 37 -1.29 6.06 -3.48
CA PHE A 37 -2.66 6.39 -3.86
C PHE A 37 -2.95 7.84 -3.54
N GLY A 38 -2.84 8.72 -4.53
CA GLY A 38 -2.90 10.17 -4.32
C GLY A 38 -1.76 10.63 -3.40
N ALA A 39 -2.10 11.22 -2.25
CA ALA A 39 -1.13 11.64 -1.23
C ALA A 39 -0.77 10.52 -0.24
N GLU A 40 -1.53 9.43 -0.24
CA GLU A 40 -1.37 8.33 0.72
C GLU A 40 -0.30 7.33 0.26
N THR A 41 0.36 6.73 1.25
CA THR A 41 1.33 5.65 1.06
C THR A 41 0.78 4.40 1.73
N ILE A 42 0.65 3.33 0.96
CA ILE A 42 0.05 2.08 1.40
C ILE A 42 1.18 1.06 1.52
N PRO A 43 1.48 0.60 2.75
CA PRO A 43 2.51 -0.41 2.97
C PRO A 43 2.24 -1.69 2.18
N LEU A 44 3.32 -2.36 1.77
CA LEU A 44 3.21 -3.66 1.12
C LEU A 44 2.43 -4.68 1.99
N GLY A 45 1.45 -5.35 1.38
CA GLY A 45 0.57 -6.32 2.05
C GLY A 45 -0.59 -5.69 2.82
N GLU A 46 -0.69 -4.36 2.88
CA GLU A 46 -1.87 -3.68 3.42
C GLU A 46 -2.93 -3.43 2.35
N GLN A 47 -4.18 -3.33 2.81
CA GLN A 47 -5.35 -3.09 1.98
C GLN A 47 -5.88 -1.67 2.17
N LEU A 48 -6.33 -1.08 1.06
CA LEU A 48 -7.05 0.18 1.03
C LEU A 48 -8.46 -0.05 0.49
N THR A 49 -9.47 0.37 1.24
CA THR A 49 -10.86 0.41 0.78
C THR A 49 -11.19 1.80 0.24
N ILE A 50 -11.55 1.86 -1.04
CA ILE A 50 -11.89 3.07 -1.77
C ILE A 50 -13.40 3.03 -2.02
N ARG A 51 -14.10 4.11 -1.68
CA ARG A 51 -15.49 4.28 -2.08
C ARG A 51 -15.54 4.90 -3.46
N ASP A 52 -16.19 4.23 -4.40
CA ASP A 52 -16.35 4.71 -5.77
C ASP A 52 -17.58 5.63 -5.83
N GLU A 53 -17.35 6.92 -6.07
CA GLU A 53 -18.40 7.94 -6.12
C GLU A 53 -19.44 7.67 -7.21
N ARG A 54 -19.03 7.09 -8.34
CA ARG A 54 -19.94 6.72 -9.43
C ARG A 54 -20.87 5.58 -9.01
N LEU A 55 -20.34 4.59 -8.29
CA LEU A 55 -21.17 3.50 -7.75
C LEU A 55 -22.12 4.00 -6.66
N VAL A 56 -21.71 4.97 -5.85
CA VAL A 56 -22.59 5.65 -4.88
C VAL A 56 -23.74 6.35 -5.61
N GLU A 57 -23.45 7.12 -6.66
CA GLU A 57 -24.47 7.83 -7.44
C GLU A 57 -25.46 6.85 -8.09
N GLN A 58 -24.97 5.79 -8.72
CA GLN A 58 -25.82 4.74 -9.29
C GLN A 58 -26.70 4.04 -8.25
N SER A 59 -26.13 3.74 -7.08
CA SER A 59 -26.89 3.13 -5.97
C SER A 59 -27.94 4.09 -5.42
N TYR A 60 -27.62 5.39 -5.33
CA TYR A 60 -28.55 6.42 -4.89
C TYR A 60 -29.75 6.54 -5.84
N GLU A 61 -29.51 6.61 -7.15
CA GLU A 61 -30.57 6.64 -8.16
C GLU A 61 -31.44 5.38 -8.13
N TYR A 62 -30.83 4.21 -7.95
CA TYR A 62 -31.56 2.96 -7.78
C TYR A 62 -32.56 3.02 -6.60
N TYR A 63 -32.12 3.47 -5.43
CA TYR A 63 -33.00 3.56 -4.25
C TYR A 63 -34.06 4.65 -4.38
N LEU A 64 -33.75 5.78 -5.05
CA LEU A 64 -34.77 6.77 -5.41
C LEU A 64 -35.86 6.17 -6.30
N ASN A 65 -35.48 5.38 -7.31
CA ASN A 65 -36.42 4.74 -8.23
C ASN A 65 -37.28 3.67 -7.55
N GLN A 66 -36.87 3.18 -6.37
CA GLN A 66 -37.69 2.31 -5.51
C GLN A 66 -38.66 3.07 -4.59
N GLY A 67 -38.71 4.40 -4.67
CA GLY A 67 -39.62 5.23 -3.89
C GLY A 67 -39.11 5.59 -2.49
N HIS A 68 -37.82 5.43 -2.21
CA HIS A 68 -37.22 5.96 -0.98
C HIS A 68 -37.05 7.48 -1.03
N THR A 69 -37.00 8.11 0.15
CA THR A 69 -36.71 9.54 0.26
C THR A 69 -35.25 9.81 -0.10
N LYS A 70 -34.92 11.05 -0.51
CA LYS A 70 -33.54 11.43 -0.85
C LYS A 70 -32.56 11.12 0.27
N GLU A 71 -32.91 11.44 1.50
CA GLU A 71 -32.06 11.20 2.68
C GLU A 71 -31.83 9.71 2.89
N LYS A 72 -32.89 8.88 2.78
CA LYS A 72 -32.78 7.44 2.96
C LYS A 72 -32.00 6.78 1.82
N SER A 73 -32.24 7.18 0.57
CA SER A 73 -31.50 6.67 -0.59
C SER A 73 -30.01 6.96 -0.47
N MET A 74 -29.64 8.18 -0.05
CA MET A 74 -28.24 8.54 0.13
C MET A 74 -27.61 7.74 1.28
N GLN A 75 -28.32 7.60 2.40
CA GLN A 75 -27.85 6.76 3.52
C GLN A 75 -27.60 5.32 3.07
N MET A 76 -28.53 4.74 2.31
CA MET A 76 -28.42 3.37 1.81
C MET A 76 -27.27 3.21 0.82
N ALA A 77 -27.12 4.14 -0.14
CA ALA A 77 -26.01 4.14 -1.09
C ALA A 77 -24.65 4.22 -0.38
N MET A 78 -24.49 5.10 0.60
CA MET A 78 -23.26 5.24 1.38
C MET A 78 -22.97 4.04 2.29
N SER A 79 -23.99 3.29 2.71
CA SER A 79 -23.82 2.07 3.51
C SER A 79 -23.61 0.81 2.66
N SER A 80 -23.82 0.90 1.35
CA SER A 80 -23.76 -0.25 0.45
C SER A 80 -22.31 -0.72 0.25
N ASP A 81 -22.10 -2.01 0.44
CA ASP A 81 -20.86 -2.73 0.17
C ASP A 81 -20.53 -2.78 -1.33
N TRP A 82 -21.51 -2.58 -2.20
CA TRP A 82 -21.31 -2.52 -3.65
C TRP A 82 -20.67 -1.22 -4.13
N THR A 83 -20.58 -0.22 -3.25
CA THR A 83 -19.98 1.08 -3.59
C THR A 83 -18.52 1.17 -3.16
N VAL A 84 -17.94 0.09 -2.65
CA VAL A 84 -16.56 0.06 -2.19
C VAL A 84 -15.72 -0.97 -2.95
N VAL A 85 -14.52 -0.55 -3.31
CA VAL A 85 -13.47 -1.36 -3.95
C VAL A 85 -12.34 -1.50 -2.95
N THR A 86 -11.89 -2.74 -2.69
CA THR A 86 -10.74 -3.01 -1.84
C THR A 86 -9.56 -3.40 -2.71
N VAL A 87 -8.48 -2.64 -2.60
CA VAL A 87 -7.21 -2.90 -3.29
C VAL A 87 -6.14 -3.27 -2.28
N GLU A 88 -5.22 -4.13 -2.67
CA GLU A 88 -4.07 -4.55 -1.88
C GLU A 88 -2.78 -4.10 -2.56
N CYS A 89 -1.82 -3.61 -1.79
CA CYS A 89 -0.49 -3.33 -2.30
C CYS A 89 0.33 -4.62 -2.39
N THR A 90 0.73 -5.01 -3.59
CA THR A 90 1.46 -6.26 -3.83
C THR A 90 2.69 -6.04 -4.70
N ARG A 91 3.70 -6.90 -4.56
CA ARG A 91 4.88 -6.88 -5.41
C ARG A 91 4.54 -7.36 -6.82
N GLN A 92 4.97 -6.59 -7.80
CA GLN A 92 4.93 -6.95 -9.20
C GLN A 92 6.28 -7.54 -9.63
N PHE A 93 6.20 -8.66 -10.35
CA PHE A 93 7.33 -9.31 -10.97
C PHE A 93 7.09 -9.42 -12.47
N ALA A 94 8.15 -9.30 -13.26
CA ALA A 94 8.13 -9.53 -14.71
C ALA A 94 9.11 -10.64 -15.08
N MET A 95 8.95 -11.20 -16.28
CA MET A 95 9.89 -12.18 -16.80
C MET A 95 11.27 -11.56 -16.95
N ASN A 96 12.29 -12.25 -16.43
CA ASN A 96 13.67 -11.82 -16.54
C ASN A 96 14.15 -12.01 -17.99
N PRO A 97 14.48 -10.93 -18.74
CA PRO A 97 14.91 -11.03 -20.13
C PRO A 97 16.27 -11.76 -20.29
N GLU A 98 17.04 -11.86 -19.22
CA GLU A 98 18.36 -12.52 -19.20
C GLU A 98 18.29 -13.96 -18.68
N PHE A 99 17.08 -14.49 -18.46
CA PHE A 99 16.93 -15.84 -17.94
C PHE A 99 17.41 -16.89 -18.94
N SER A 100 18.35 -17.72 -18.50
CA SER A 100 18.72 -18.96 -19.15
C SER A 100 18.49 -20.14 -18.18
N PRO A 101 17.73 -21.17 -18.57
CA PRO A 101 17.53 -22.36 -17.74
C PRO A 101 18.84 -23.08 -17.36
N GLU A 102 19.86 -22.97 -18.23
CA GLU A 102 21.14 -23.66 -18.06
C GLU A 102 22.02 -23.00 -16.97
N THR A 103 21.80 -21.71 -16.71
CA THR A 103 22.56 -20.92 -15.72
C THR A 103 21.69 -20.49 -14.55
N ALA A 104 20.46 -21.00 -14.45
CA ALA A 104 19.53 -20.63 -13.41
C ALA A 104 19.98 -21.17 -12.04
N GLU A 105 20.23 -20.27 -11.08
CA GLU A 105 20.58 -20.65 -9.71
C GLU A 105 19.38 -21.24 -8.95
N HIS A 106 18.17 -20.73 -9.21
CA HIS A 106 16.93 -21.24 -8.62
C HIS A 106 15.71 -20.94 -9.50
N PRO A 107 14.57 -21.65 -9.33
CA PRO A 107 13.36 -21.43 -10.15
C PRO A 107 12.82 -19.99 -10.12
N GLY A 108 13.07 -19.24 -9.05
CA GLY A 108 12.67 -17.83 -8.95
C GLY A 108 13.46 -16.87 -9.86
N SER A 109 14.59 -17.29 -10.43
CA SER A 109 15.47 -16.43 -11.25
C SER A 109 14.85 -16.05 -12.61
N GLN A 110 13.78 -16.76 -13.00
CA GLN A 110 12.99 -16.45 -14.18
C GLN A 110 12.18 -15.15 -14.05
N PHE A 111 12.05 -14.62 -12.83
CA PHE A 111 11.32 -13.40 -12.55
C PHE A 111 12.21 -12.33 -11.90
N VAL A 112 12.02 -11.08 -12.31
CA VAL A 112 12.64 -9.90 -11.70
C VAL A 112 11.58 -9.02 -11.06
N TYR A 113 11.89 -8.50 -9.87
CA TYR A 113 11.05 -7.51 -9.22
C TYR A 113 11.07 -6.20 -10.01
N ILE A 114 9.90 -5.66 -10.32
CA ILE A 114 9.77 -4.42 -11.12
C ILE A 114 9.09 -3.26 -10.38
N GLY A 115 8.48 -3.50 -9.21
CA GLY A 115 7.80 -2.48 -8.41
C GLY A 115 6.65 -3.07 -7.60
N ASP A 116 5.91 -2.22 -6.88
CA ASP A 116 4.65 -2.61 -6.24
C ASP A 116 3.47 -1.96 -6.92
N VAL A 117 2.33 -2.64 -6.87
CA VAL A 117 1.12 -2.27 -7.57
C VAL A 117 -0.11 -2.52 -6.69
N LEU A 118 -1.09 -1.62 -6.80
CA LEU A 118 -2.41 -1.82 -6.23
C LEU A 118 -3.24 -2.73 -7.12
N VAL A 119 -3.67 -3.85 -6.56
CA VAL A 119 -4.48 -4.85 -7.25
C VAL A 119 -5.78 -5.02 -6.50
N ALA A 120 -6.88 -5.24 -7.20
CA ALA A 120 -8.15 -5.59 -6.56
C ALA A 120 -7.95 -6.83 -5.67
N GLY A 121 -8.52 -6.81 -4.47
CA GLY A 121 -8.47 -7.94 -3.54
C GLY A 121 -9.13 -9.19 -4.14
N GLU A 122 -8.78 -10.38 -3.65
CA GLU A 122 -9.18 -11.67 -4.23
C GLU A 122 -10.69 -11.78 -4.53
N PHE A 123 -11.54 -11.35 -3.58
CA PHE A 123 -12.99 -11.37 -3.76
C PHE A 123 -13.50 -10.52 -4.94
N GLN A 124 -12.76 -9.45 -5.28
CA GLN A 124 -13.15 -8.52 -6.34
C GLN A 124 -12.54 -8.87 -7.71
N ARG A 125 -11.48 -9.67 -7.77
CA ARG A 125 -10.91 -10.15 -9.05
C ARG A 125 -11.86 -11.10 -9.79
N GLU A 126 -12.62 -11.91 -9.07
CA GLU A 126 -13.65 -12.76 -9.66
C GLU A 126 -14.97 -12.00 -9.89
N PHE A 127 -15.32 -11.07 -8.99
CA PHE A 127 -16.63 -10.43 -9.00
C PHE A 127 -16.74 -9.21 -9.93
N LEU A 128 -15.71 -8.35 -10.00
CA LEU A 128 -15.76 -7.11 -10.79
C LEU A 128 -15.94 -7.35 -12.30
N PRO A 129 -15.26 -8.33 -12.94
CA PRO A 129 -15.50 -8.65 -14.35
C PRO A 129 -16.94 -9.12 -14.62
N THR A 130 -17.47 -9.98 -13.74
CA THR A 130 -18.80 -10.60 -13.91
C THR A 130 -19.95 -9.62 -13.67
N VAL A 131 -19.83 -8.72 -12.69
CA VAL A 131 -20.91 -7.80 -12.32
C VAL A 131 -20.86 -6.48 -13.09
N MET A 132 -19.68 -6.01 -13.51
CA MET A 132 -19.55 -4.80 -14.36
C MET A 132 -19.73 -5.08 -15.86
N GLY A 133 -20.00 -6.33 -16.25
CA GLY A 133 -20.08 -6.72 -17.67
C GLY A 133 -18.75 -6.59 -18.41
N LEU A 134 -17.64 -6.50 -17.67
CA LEU A 134 -16.28 -6.51 -18.20
C LEU A 134 -15.81 -7.97 -18.28
N SER A 135 -16.52 -8.81 -19.03
CA SER A 135 -15.93 -10.08 -19.43
C SER A 135 -14.68 -9.73 -20.22
N LEU A 136 -13.51 -10.12 -19.73
CA LEU A 136 -12.33 -10.21 -20.58
C LEU A 136 -12.73 -11.19 -21.68
N ASN A 137 -12.90 -10.68 -22.90
CA ASN A 137 -13.12 -11.56 -24.04
C ASN A 137 -11.94 -12.53 -24.06
N ASP A 138 -12.25 -13.83 -24.09
CA ASP A 138 -11.26 -14.92 -24.03
C ASP A 138 -10.16 -14.82 -25.12
N GLU A 139 -10.35 -13.95 -26.13
CA GLU A 139 -9.40 -13.69 -27.21
C GLU A 139 -8.08 -13.00 -26.76
N GLU A 140 -8.00 -12.38 -25.58
CA GLU A 140 -6.76 -11.73 -25.10
C GLU A 140 -5.83 -12.62 -24.26
N THR A 141 -6.15 -13.92 -24.12
CA THR A 141 -5.23 -14.91 -23.49
C THR A 141 -4.28 -15.59 -24.47
N SER A 142 -4.32 -15.23 -25.76
CA SER A 142 -3.50 -15.82 -26.83
C SER A 142 -2.01 -15.41 -26.81
N HIS A 143 -1.61 -14.41 -26.01
CA HIS A 143 -0.25 -13.86 -26.06
C HIS A 143 0.59 -14.08 -24.80
N VAL A 144 0.21 -15.04 -23.96
CA VAL A 144 1.11 -15.58 -22.93
C VAL A 144 1.28 -17.09 -23.17
N GLN A 145 2.09 -17.41 -24.17
CA GLN A 145 2.80 -18.70 -24.27
C GLN A 145 4.30 -18.42 -24.22
#